data_AF-A0A5N0US53-F1
#
_entry.id   AF-A0A5N0US53-F1
#
_cell.length_a   1.000
_cell.length_b   1.000
_cell.length_c   1.000
_cell.angle_alpha   90.00
_cell.angle_beta   90.00
_cell.angle_gamma   90.00
#
_symmetry.space_group_name_H-M   'P 1'
#
loop_
_entity.id
_entity.type
_entity.pdbx_description
1 polymer ?
#
loop_
_entity_poly.entity_id
_entity_poly.type
_entity_poly.pdbx_seq_one_letter_code
_entity_poly.pdbx_strand_id
1 'polypeptide(L)' 'MTDNISEKTPQAWDTLLEQYRHSAVETLAQHLRTGTRCEACGQPWPCRAACAAEATLEL' A
#
# COMPACT_ATOMS: atom_id res chain seq x y z
N MET A 1 -4.72 25.25 -25.54
CA MET A 1 -4.66 24.63 -24.21
C MET A 1 -5.64 23.49 -24.26
N THR A 2 -5.15 22.29 -24.56
CA THR A 2 -5.98 21.10 -24.72
C THR A 2 -5.58 20.16 -23.59
N ASP A 3 -6.41 20.10 -22.57
CA ASP A 3 -6.27 19.18 -21.44
C ASP A 3 -6.44 17.75 -21.96
N ASN A 4 -5.30 17.04 -22.10
CA ASN A 4 -5.24 15.62 -22.37
C ASN A 4 -5.77 14.86 -21.13
N ILE A 5 -7.09 14.69 -21.05
CA ILE A 5 -7.72 13.74 -20.13
C ILE A 5 -7.37 12.36 -20.66
N SER A 6 -6.30 11.80 -20.12
CA SER A 6 -5.87 10.42 -20.39
C SER A 6 -7.01 9.48 -19.98
N GLU A 7 -7.72 8.95 -20.98
CA GLU A 7 -8.63 7.82 -20.82
C GLU A 7 -7.84 6.61 -20.32
N LYS A 8 -7.67 6.50 -18.99
CA LYS A 8 -7.29 5.24 -18.37
C LYS A 8 -8.46 4.29 -18.58
N THR A 9 -8.28 3.35 -19.51
CA THR A 9 -9.25 2.27 -19.75
C THR A 9 -9.49 1.49 -18.45
N PRO A 10 -10.67 0.90 -18.25
CA PRO A 10 -10.99 0.14 -17.02
C PRO A 10 -9.95 -0.91 -16.67
N GLN A 11 -9.39 -1.60 -17.68
CA GLN A 11 -8.31 -2.57 -17.51
C GLN A 11 -7.03 -1.96 -16.88
N ALA A 12 -6.74 -0.69 -17.17
CA ALA A 12 -5.61 0.01 -16.57
C ALA A 12 -5.85 0.28 -15.07
N TRP A 13 -7.10 0.47 -14.65
CA TRP A 13 -7.43 0.65 -13.23
C TRP A 13 -7.33 -0.65 -12.45
N ASP A 14 -7.84 -1.75 -13.00
CA ASP A 14 -7.71 -3.07 -12.38
C ASP A 14 -6.23 -3.43 -12.17
N THR A 15 -5.39 -3.27 -13.20
CA THR A 15 -3.95 -3.52 -13.08
C THR A 15 -3.27 -2.63 -12.03
N LEU A 16 -3.65 -1.35 -11.93
CA LEU A 16 -3.11 -0.46 -10.90
C LEU A 16 -3.56 -0.86 -9.49
N LEU A 17 -4.81 -1.31 -9.33
CA LEU A 17 -5.33 -1.81 -8.06
C LEU A 17 -4.61 -3.10 -7.65
N GLU A 18 -4.36 -4.01 -8.58
CA GLU A 18 -3.57 -5.22 -8.33
C GLU A 18 -2.14 -4.89 -7.90
N GLN A 19 -1.47 -3.96 -8.61
CA GLN A 19 -0.15 -3.47 -8.22
C GLN A 19 -0.16 -2.88 -6.81
N TYR A 20 -1.18 -2.08 -6.50
CA TYR A 20 -1.31 -1.44 -5.19
C TYR A 20 -1.51 -2.48 -4.07
N ARG A 21 -2.33 -3.51 -4.31
CA ARG A 21 -2.50 -4.64 -3.38
C ARG A 21 -1.20 -5.42 -3.19
N HIS A 22 -0.46 -5.71 -4.26
CA HIS A 22 0.84 -6.37 -4.15
C HIS A 22 1.82 -5.56 -3.29
N SER A 23 1.94 -4.25 -3.54
CA SER A 23 2.80 -3.39 -2.72
C SER A 23 2.35 -3.33 -1.25
N ALA A 24 1.05 -3.41 -0.97
CA ALA A 24 0.55 -3.51 0.40
C ALA A 24 0.98 -4.84 1.08
N VAL A 25 0.90 -5.96 0.37
CA VAL A 25 1.39 -7.26 0.88
C VAL A 25 2.90 -7.21 1.16
N GLU A 26 3.68 -6.66 0.23
CA GLU A 26 5.14 -6.49 0.42
C GLU A 26 5.44 -5.58 1.62
N THR A 27 4.66 -4.52 1.80
CA THR A 27 4.79 -3.61 2.94
C THR A 27 4.54 -4.34 4.26
N LEU A 28 3.50 -5.18 4.37
CA LEU A 28 3.25 -5.96 5.58
C LEU A 28 4.31 -7.02 5.83
N ALA A 29 4.87 -7.62 4.78
CA ALA A 29 5.95 -8.59 4.91
C ALA A 29 7.25 -7.95 5.46
N GLN A 30 7.50 -6.68 5.17
CA GLN A 30 8.68 -5.94 5.62
C GLN A 30 8.46 -5.23 6.96
N HIS A 31 7.30 -4.62 7.15
CA HIS A 31 6.96 -3.89 8.36
C HIS A 31 6.38 -4.85 9.40
N LEU A 32 7.26 -5.62 10.05
CA LEU A 32 6.89 -6.56 11.11
C LEU A 32 6.92 -5.91 12.49
N ARG A 33 6.14 -6.49 13.42
CA ARG A 33 6.09 -6.08 14.82
C ARG A 33 7.26 -6.68 15.59
N THR A 34 8.09 -5.82 16.17
CA THR A 34 9.14 -6.20 17.12
C THR A 34 8.93 -5.46 18.44
N GLY A 35 8.30 -6.15 19.39
CA GLY A 35 7.87 -5.57 20.67
C GLY A 35 6.74 -4.55 20.50
N THR A 36 7.01 -3.29 20.85
CA THR A 36 6.08 -2.15 20.72
C THR A 36 6.38 -1.28 19.49
N ARG A 37 7.33 -1.69 18.64
CA ARG A 37 7.77 -0.92 17.48
C ARG A 37 7.75 -1.77 16.21
N CYS A 38 7.77 -1.11 15.06
CA CYS A 38 8.01 -1.74 13.78
C CYS A 38 9.51 -1.96 13.57
N GLU A 39 9.88 -3.13 13.06
CA GLU A 39 11.28 -3.47 12.77
C GLU A 39 11.87 -2.62 11.65
N ALA A 40 11.15 -2.46 10.53
CA ALA A 40 11.66 -1.78 9.35
C ALA A 40 11.87 -0.27 9.54
N CYS A 41 10.99 0.40 10.29
CA CYS A 41 11.01 1.86 10.40
C CYS A 41 11.17 2.39 11.84
N GLY A 42 11.19 1.52 12.85
CA GLY A 42 11.38 1.88 14.25
C GLY A 42 10.23 2.68 14.89
N GLN A 43 9.17 2.99 14.14
CA GLN A 43 7.99 3.68 14.64
C GLN A 43 7.20 2.82 15.63
N PRO A 44 6.38 3.40 16.53
CA PRO A 44 5.44 2.64 17.32
C PRO A 44 4.57 1.73 16.46
N TRP A 45 4.30 0.51 16.94
CA TRP A 45 3.42 -0.43 16.25
C TRP A 45 1.94 -0.16 16.59
N PRO A 46 1.02 -0.21 15.61
CA PRO A 46 1.27 -0.36 14.17
C PRO A 46 1.82 0.94 13.58
N CYS A 47 2.80 0.81 12.69
CA CYS A 47 3.37 1.97 12.01
C CYS A 47 2.45 2.41 10.86
N ARG A 48 2.58 3.66 10.41
CA ARG A 48 1.74 4.24 9.35
C ARG A 48 1.72 3.40 8.06
N ALA A 49 2.86 2.80 7.70
CA ALA A 49 2.96 1.94 6.51
C ALA A 49 2.16 0.64 6.67
N ALA A 50 2.27 -0.02 7.83
CA ALA A 50 1.48 -1.21 8.14
C ALA A 50 -0.03 -0.89 8.15
N CYS A 51 -0.45 0.20 8.80
CA CYS A 51 -1.85 0.61 8.81
C CYS A 51 -2.42 0.89 7.41
N ALA A 52 -1.65 1.58 6.55
CA ALA A 52 -2.09 1.86 5.19
C ALA A 52 -2.20 0.58 4.35
N ALA A 53 -1.28 -0.36 4.55
CA ALA A 53 -1.29 -1.64 3.86
C ALA A 53 -2.46 -2.54 4.32
N GLU A 54 -2.73 -2.63 5.63
CA GLU A 54 -3.91 -3.32 6.18
C GLU A 54 -5.21 -2.73 5.61
N ALA A 55 -5.34 -1.39 5.59
CA ALA A 55 -6.51 -0.72 5.02
C ALA A 55 -6.66 -0.98 3.50
N THR A 56 -5.56 -1.09 2.77
CA THR A 56 -5.57 -1.40 1.33
C THR A 56 -6.03 -2.83 1.05
N LEU A 57 -5.75 -3.75 1.96
CA LEU A 57 -6.08 -5.16 1.84
C LEU A 57 -7.41 -5.53 2.53
N GLU A 58 -8.06 -4.55 3.18
CA GLU A 58 -9.31 -4.73 3.93
C GLU A 58 -9.21 -5.81 5.03
N LEU A 59 -8.05 -5.86 5.70
CA LEU A 59 -7.72 -6.82 6.78
C LEU A 59 -8.07 -6.32 8.18
#